data_AF-A0A1G5RHQ5-F1
#
_entry.id   AF-A0A1G5RHQ5-F1
#
_cell.length_a   1.000
_cell.length_b   1.000
_cell.length_c   1.000
_cell.angle_alpha   90.00
_cell.angle_beta   90.00
_cell.angle_gamma   90.00
#
_symmetry.space_group_name_H-M   'P 1'
#
loop_
_entity.id
_entity.type
_entity.pdbx_description
1 polymer ?
#
loop_
_entity_poly.entity_id
_entity_poly.type
_entity_poly.pdbx_seq_one_letter_code
_entity_poly.pdbx_strand_id
1 'polypeptide(L)'
;MPNVQLDRDTALVLANGVIATQIQAPLRPYIEAMMTEGYKDALAFSAVSGDKLDDFDLFLAMCRDEGFLTTDEINDLGDAHVDASRTQAA
;
A
#
# COMPACT_ATOMS: atom_id res chain seq x y z
N MET A 1 4.68 3.62 -20.94
CA MET A 1 4.42 2.52 -19.98
C MET A 1 2.96 2.11 -20.17
N PRO A 2 2.60 0.82 -20.10
CA PRO A 2 1.18 0.44 -20.10
C PRO A 2 0.51 1.22 -18.98
N ASN A 3 -0.60 1.87 -19.30
CA ASN A 3 -1.36 2.68 -18.36
C ASN A 3 -2.02 1.68 -17.40
N VAL A 4 -1.31 1.33 -16.32
CA VAL A 4 -1.83 0.40 -15.33
C VAL A 4 -2.91 1.15 -14.57
N GLN A 5 -4.14 0.97 -15.01
CA GLN A 5 -5.29 1.63 -14.44
C GLN A 5 -5.62 0.89 -13.14
N LEU A 6 -5.34 1.54 -12.01
CA LEU A 6 -5.73 1.02 -10.71
C LEU A 6 -7.22 1.29 -10.49
N ASP A 7 -7.97 0.25 -10.19
CA ASP A 7 -9.35 0.31 -9.74
C ASP A 7 -9.49 -0.43 -8.40
N ARG A 8 -10.68 -0.34 -7.79
CA ARG A 8 -10.97 -0.95 -6.49
C ARG A 8 -10.68 -2.46 -6.48
N ASP A 9 -11.16 -3.18 -7.49
CA ASP A 9 -11.01 -4.64 -7.56
C ASP A 9 -9.54 -5.04 -7.70
N THR A 10 -8.80 -4.33 -8.55
CA THR A 10 -7.35 -4.52 -8.72
C THR A 10 -6.61 -4.22 -7.42
N ALA A 11 -6.98 -3.15 -6.71
CA ALA A 11 -6.37 -2.80 -5.44
C ALA A 11 -6.59 -3.87 -4.37
N LEU A 12 -7.82 -4.41 -4.27
CA LEU A 12 -8.14 -5.51 -3.35
C LEU A 12 -7.37 -6.80 -3.71
N VAL A 13 -7.29 -7.16 -4.99
CA VAL A 13 -6.55 -8.36 -5.44
C VAL A 13 -5.06 -8.24 -5.13
N LEU A 14 -4.47 -7.06 -5.38
CA LEU A 14 -3.06 -6.79 -5.09
C LEU A 14 -2.80 -6.85 -3.59
N ALA A 15 -3.62 -6.19 -2.78
CA ALA A 15 -3.47 -6.15 -1.34
C ALA A 15 -3.57 -7.56 -0.73
N ASN A 16 -4.60 -8.32 -1.09
CA ASN A 16 -4.76 -9.70 -0.63
C ASN A 16 -3.64 -10.62 -1.12
N GLY A 17 -3.15 -10.41 -2.36
CA GLY A 17 -1.98 -11.13 -2.88
C GLY A 17 -0.72 -10.85 -2.05
N VAL A 18 -0.50 -9.59 -1.66
CA VAL A 18 0.62 -9.20 -0.79
C VAL A 18 0.44 -9.79 0.60
N ILE A 19 -0.74 -9.74 1.20
CA ILE A 19 -0.97 -10.36 2.52
C ILE A 19 -0.68 -11.87 2.47
N ALA A 20 -1.18 -12.55 1.44
CA ALA A 20 -1.04 -14.00 1.29
C ALA A 20 0.41 -14.45 1.03
N THR A 21 1.18 -13.65 0.27
CA THR A 21 2.54 -14.02 -0.16
C THR A 21 3.64 -13.28 0.58
N GLN A 22 3.31 -12.20 1.29
CA GLN A 22 4.22 -11.20 1.85
C GLN A 22 5.16 -10.57 0.80
N ILE A 23 4.80 -10.64 -0.49
CA ILE A 23 5.57 -10.07 -1.59
C ILE A 23 5.00 -8.69 -1.92
N GLN A 24 5.78 -7.64 -1.64
CA GLN A 24 5.42 -6.24 -1.95
C GLN A 24 5.76 -5.82 -3.41
N ALA A 25 6.42 -6.69 -4.17
CA ALA A 25 6.79 -6.42 -5.58
C ALA A 25 5.63 -5.96 -6.48
N PRO A 26 4.39 -6.49 -6.38
CA PRO A 26 3.31 -6.05 -7.25
C PRO A 26 2.75 -4.67 -6.86
N LEU A 27 3.07 -4.12 -5.68
CA LEU A 27 2.63 -2.78 -5.27
C LEU A 27 3.56 -1.68 -5.79
N ARG A 28 4.88 -1.94 -5.83
CA ARG A 28 5.89 -0.92 -6.16
C ARG A 28 5.60 -0.15 -7.45
N PRO A 29 5.25 -0.78 -8.59
CA PRO A 29 4.96 -0.05 -9.81
C PRO A 29 3.75 0.89 -9.68
N TYR A 30 2.77 0.53 -8.84
CA TYR A 30 1.56 1.35 -8.61
C TYR A 30 1.85 2.49 -7.65
N ILE A 31 2.59 2.22 -6.58
CA ILE A 31 3.08 3.27 -5.66
C ILE A 31 3.90 4.28 -6.46
N GLU A 32 4.89 3.84 -7.24
CA GLU A 32 5.72 4.72 -8.06
C GLU A 32 4.89 5.55 -9.05
N ALA A 33 3.83 4.96 -9.63
CA ALA A 33 2.95 5.64 -10.57
C ALA A 33 2.00 6.65 -9.88
N MET A 34 1.49 6.33 -8.69
CA MET A 34 0.60 7.20 -7.92
C MET A 34 1.37 8.27 -7.11
N MET A 35 2.68 8.11 -6.93
CA MET A 35 3.53 9.06 -6.23
C MET A 35 3.67 10.35 -7.05
N THR A 36 2.75 11.29 -6.83
CA THR A 36 2.86 12.67 -7.32
C THR A 36 4.01 13.42 -6.61
N GLU A 37 4.42 14.57 -7.12
CA GLU A 37 5.49 15.38 -6.47
C GLU A 37 5.15 15.73 -5.00
N GLY A 38 3.87 15.94 -4.66
CA GLY A 38 3.45 16.23 -3.28
C GLY A 38 3.68 15.08 -2.30
N TYR A 39 3.66 13.83 -2.77
CA TYR A 39 3.90 12.65 -1.94
C TYR A 39 5.40 12.38 -1.71
N LYS A 40 6.28 12.87 -2.59
CA LYS A 40 7.74 12.80 -2.38
C LYS A 40 8.16 13.66 -1.18
N ASP A 41 7.52 14.80 -0.98
CA ASP A 41 7.78 15.66 0.18
C ASP A 41 7.27 15.02 1.49
N ALA A 42 6.12 14.35 1.45
CA ALA A 42 5.60 13.59 2.59
C ALA A 42 6.51 12.41 2.98
N LEU A 43 7.05 11.68 1.98
CA LEU A 43 8.05 10.64 2.20
C LEU A 43 9.40 11.19 2.67
N ALA A 44 9.81 12.37 2.19
CA ALA A 44 11.00 13.04 2.70
C ALA A 44 10.83 13.43 4.18
N PHE A 45 9.64 13.89 4.57
CA PHE A 45 9.32 14.18 5.97
C PHE A 45 9.30 12.91 6.84
N SER A 46 8.68 11.83 6.37
CA SER A 46 8.68 10.52 7.04
C SER A 46 10.10 9.92 7.16
N ALA A 47 10.94 10.09 6.14
CA ALA A 47 12.34 9.69 6.19
C ALA A 47 13.17 10.47 7.24
N VAL A 48 12.79 11.72 7.53
CA VAL A 48 13.39 12.55 8.59
C VAL A 48 12.84 12.18 9.97
N SER A 49 11.56 11.81 10.09
CA SER A 49 10.96 11.39 11.37
C SER A 49 11.38 9.98 11.79
N GLY A 50 11.93 9.17 10.88
CA GLY A 50 12.36 7.80 11.14
C GLY A 50 11.25 6.76 11.00
N ASP A 51 10.01 7.19 10.77
CA ASP A 51 8.88 6.32 10.44
C ASP A 51 8.95 5.98 8.96
N LYS A 52 9.73 4.96 8.60
CA LYS A 52 9.65 4.38 7.26
C LYS A 52 8.34 3.60 7.16
N LEU A 53 7.35 4.21 6.51
CA LEU A 53 6.17 3.49 6.03
C LEU A 53 6.61 2.35 5.11
N ASP A 54 6.05 1.17 5.31
CA ASP A 54 6.29 0.06 4.37
C ASP A 54 5.52 0.31 3.05
N ASP A 55 5.89 -0.42 1.99
CA ASP A 55 5.25 -0.25 0.68
C ASP A 55 3.74 -0.58 0.75
N PHE A 56 3.30 -1.43 1.67
CA PHE A 56 1.90 -1.82 1.82
C PHE A 56 1.04 -0.72 2.47
N ASP A 57 1.51 -0.13 3.56
CA ASP A 57 0.89 1.00 4.23
C ASP A 57 0.83 2.22 3.32
N LEU A 58 1.90 2.48 2.57
CA LEU A 58 1.92 3.55 1.57
C LEU A 58 0.88 3.28 0.48
N PHE A 59 0.80 2.05 -0.04
CA PHE A 59 -0.21 1.65 -1.01
C PHE A 59 -1.63 1.86 -0.48
N LEU A 60 -1.94 1.44 0.75
CA LEU A 60 -3.25 1.63 1.38
C LEU A 60 -3.61 3.11 1.53
N ALA A 61 -2.65 3.95 1.96
CA ALA A 61 -2.84 5.39 2.07
C ALA A 61 -3.17 6.04 0.71
N MET A 62 -2.46 5.64 -0.35
CA MET A 62 -2.71 6.14 -1.70
C MET A 62 -4.07 5.68 -2.23
N CYS A 63 -4.45 4.42 -1.98
CA CYS A 63 -5.77 3.91 -2.33
C CYS A 63 -6.90 4.65 -1.61
N ARG A 64 -6.66 5.15 -0.39
CA ARG A 64 -7.59 5.98 0.35
C ARG A 64 -7.78 7.34 -0.30
N ASP A 65 -6.67 8.02 -0.58
CA ASP A 65 -6.65 9.41 -1.03
C ASP A 65 -7.24 9.56 -2.44
N GLU A 66 -6.96 8.58 -3.30
CA GLU A 66 -7.55 8.51 -4.65
C GLU A 66 -8.99 7.94 -4.63
N GLY A 67 -9.48 7.48 -3.47
CA GLY A 67 -10.84 6.96 -3.31
C GLY A 67 -11.08 5.57 -3.94
N PHE A 68 -10.02 4.79 -4.18
CA PHE A 68 -10.11 3.43 -4.70
C PHE A 68 -10.63 2.44 -3.64
N LEU A 69 -10.23 2.63 -2.38
CA LEU A 69 -10.65 1.80 -1.25
C LEU A 69 -11.36 2.66 -0.19
N THR A 70 -12.36 2.06 0.44
CA THR A 70 -13.03 2.66 1.60
C THR A 70 -12.14 2.56 2.84
N THR A 71 -12.44 3.37 3.85
CA THR A 71 -11.71 3.32 5.13
C THR A 71 -11.83 1.96 5.82
N ASP A 72 -13.00 1.32 5.73
CA ASP A 72 -13.22 0.00 6.32
C ASP A 72 -12.35 -1.06 5.64
N GLU A 73 -12.29 -1.06 4.29
CA GLU A 73 -11.44 -1.98 3.54
C GLU A 73 -9.94 -1.80 3.83
N ILE A 74 -9.49 -0.56 4.01
CA ILE A 74 -8.10 -0.27 4.37
C ILE A 74 -7.77 -0.81 5.77
N ASN A 75 -8.66 -0.60 6.73
CA ASN A 75 -8.47 -1.11 8.09
C ASN A 75 -8.43 -2.63 8.10
N ASP A 76 -9.36 -3.29 7.42
CA ASP A 76 -9.42 -4.75 7.33
C ASP A 76 -8.14 -5.32 6.68
N LEU A 77 -7.64 -4.70 5.61
CA LEU A 77 -6.40 -5.10 4.94
C LEU A 77 -5.16 -4.86 5.81
N GLY A 78 -5.12 -3.74 6.54
CA GLY A 78 -4.04 -3.41 7.48
C GLY A 78 -3.95 -4.44 8.62
N ASP A 79 -5.09 -4.75 9.24
CA ASP A 79 -5.16 -5.76 10.31
C ASP A 79 -4.74 -7.14 9.80
N ALA A 80 -5.22 -7.55 8.62
CA ALA A 80 -4.85 -8.83 8.01
C ALA A 80 -3.35 -8.91 7.68
N HIS A 81 -2.74 -7.80 7.24
CA HIS A 81 -1.30 -7.74 6.99
C HIS A 81 -0.50 -7.92 8.30
N VAL A 82 -0.87 -7.20 9.36
CA VAL A 82 -0.23 -7.31 10.68
C VAL A 82 -0.34 -8.74 11.23
N ASP A 83 -1.51 -9.37 11.11
CA ASP A 83 -1.72 -10.75 11.56
C ASP A 83 -0.90 -11.77 10.76
N ALA A 84 -0.80 -11.59 9.43
CA ALA A 84 0.04 -12.42 8.58
C ALA A 84 1.54 -12.27 8.93
N SER A 85 2.01 -11.03 9.17
CA SER A 85 3.39 -10.77 9.60
C SER A 85 3.69 -11.38 10.97
N ARG A 86 2.75 -11.30 11.93
CA ARG A 86 2.90 -11.92 13.26
C ARG A 86 2.97 -13.45 13.18
N THR A 87 2.17 -14.06 12.31
CA THR A 87 2.14 -15.53 12.16
C THR A 87 3.44 -16.09 11.60
N GLN A 88 4.14 -15.36 10.72
CA GLN A 88 5.45 -15.78 10.21
C GLN A 88 6.61 -15.51 11.17
N ALA A 89 6.46 -14.55 12.09
CA ALA A 89 7.47 -14.24 13.09
C ALA A 89 7.48 -15.20 14.30
N ALA A 90 6.43 -16.03 14.43
CA ALA A 90 6.24 -17.03 15.48
C ALA A 90 6.74 -18.42 15.05
#